data_AF-A0A969ZQQ9-F1
#
_entry.id   AF-A0A969ZQQ9-F1
#
_cell.length_a   1.000
_cell.length_b   1.000
_cell.length_c   1.000
_cell.angle_alpha   90.00
_cell.angle_beta   90.00
_cell.angle_gamma   90.00
#
_symmetry.space_group_name_H-M   'P 1'
#
loop_
_entity.id
_entity.type
_entity.pdbx_description
1 polymer ?
#
loop_
_entity_poly.entity_id
_entity_poly.type
_entity_poly.pdbx_seq_one_letter_code
_entity_poly.pdbx_strand_id
1 'polypeptide(L)' 'MKAKKLTITALLTAMAIVIPFAVFFKVIIPPFTATLGSHVPMFLSMLLGPKVAIMVGLGSAFGFFLNLGPIVGL' A
#
# COMPACT_ATOMS: atom_id res chain seq x y z
N MET A 1 -0.95 -0.14 -21.30
CA MET A 1 -0.09 0.80 -20.54
C MET A 1 1.26 0.85 -21.24
N LYS A 2 1.92 2.01 -21.36
CA LYS A 2 3.30 2.07 -21.88
C LYS A 2 4.26 1.46 -20.85
N ALA A 3 5.38 0.87 -21.30
CA ALA A 3 6.35 0.17 -20.44
C ALA A 3 6.73 0.98 -19.19
N LYS A 4 7.15 2.25 -19.35
CA LYS A 4 7.47 3.16 -18.23
C LYS A 4 6.35 3.25 -17.18
N LYS A 5 5.09 3.33 -17.61
CA LYS A 5 3.95 3.45 -16.70
C LYS A 5 3.73 2.14 -15.93
N LEU A 6 3.91 1.00 -16.60
CA LEU A 6 3.85 -0.32 -15.96
C LEU A 6 4.94 -0.49 -14.90
N THR A 7 6.17 -0.08 -15.20
CA THR A 7 7.29 -0.16 -14.24
C THR A 7 7.03 0.68 -12.99
N ILE A 8 6.52 1.91 -13.17
CA ILE A 8 6.16 2.78 -12.04
C ILE A 8 5.01 2.16 -11.22
N THR A 9 3.99 1.60 -11.89
CA THR A 9 2.90 0.90 -11.19
C THR A 9 3.43 -0.28 -10.36
N ALA A 10 4.28 -1.12 -10.94
CA ALA A 10 4.87 -2.26 -10.24
C ALA A 10 5.71 -1.82 -9.03
N LEU A 11 6.50 -0.74 -9.17
CA LEU A 11 7.30 -0.19 -8.08
C LEU A 11 6.42 0.33 -6.93
N LEU A 12 5.37 1.10 -7.25
CA LEU A 12 4.45 1.64 -6.24
C LEU A 12 3.65 0.52 -5.54
N THR A 13 3.23 -0.50 -6.29
CA THR A 13 2.56 -1.68 -5.72
C THR A 13 3.49 -2.45 -4.80
N ALA A 14 4.75 -2.68 -5.20
CA ALA A 14 5.73 -3.35 -4.36
C ALA A 14 6.02 -2.56 -3.07
N MET A 15 6.17 -1.23 -3.16
CA MET A 15 6.28 -0.37 -1.98
C MET A 15 5.06 -0.51 -1.06
N ALA A 16 3.85 -0.48 -1.60
CA ALA A 16 2.62 -0.60 -0.82
C ALA A 16 2.54 -1.95 -0.07
N ILE A 17 3.01 -3.04 -0.68
CA ILE A 17 3.06 -4.37 -0.04
C ILE A 17 4.09 -4.40 1.09
N VAL A 18 5.26 -3.78 0.88
CA VAL A 18 6.39 -3.86 1.83
C VAL A 18 6.22 -2.94 3.04
N ILE A 19 5.55 -1.79 2.90
CA ILE A 19 5.35 -0.82 3.98
C ILE A 19 4.86 -1.44 5.30
N PRO A 20 3.79 -2.25 5.34
CA PRO A 20 3.33 -2.83 6.59
C PRO A 20 4.35 -3.77 7.24
N PHE A 21 5.34 -4.29 6.50
CA PHE A 21 6.42 -5.13 7.08
C PHE A 21 7.64 -4.32 7.51
N ALA A 22 7.99 -3.27 6.76
CA ALA A 22 9.26 -2.56 6.94
C ALA A 22 9.14 -1.28 7.79
N VAL A 23 7.97 -0.63 7.83
CA VAL A 23 7.81 0.62 8.57
C VAL A 23 7.66 0.34 10.06
N PHE A 24 8.63 0.81 10.84
CA PHE A 24 8.67 0.63 12.29
C PHE A 24 7.82 1.66 13.04
N PHE A 25 7.54 2.81 12.42
CA PHE A 25 6.69 3.85 13.00
C PHE A 25 5.21 3.49 12.87
N LYS A 26 4.76 2.64 13.80
CA LYS A 26 3.38 2.21 13.94
C LYS A 26 2.83 2.66 15.29
N VAL A 27 1.63 3.23 15.29
CA VAL A 27 0.84 3.46 16.49
C VAL A 27 -0.13 2.28 16.62
N ILE A 28 -0.02 1.51 17.71
CA ILE A 28 -0.82 0.31 17.95
C ILE A 28 -1.64 0.52 19.22
N ILE A 29 -2.97 0.64 19.07
CA ILE A 29 -3.92 0.74 20.17
C ILE A 29 -5.05 -0.24 19.86
N PRO A 30 -4.98 -1.50 20.32
CA PRO A 30 -5.91 -2.55 19.90
C PRO A 30 -7.38 -2.12 20.06
N PRO A 31 -8.24 -2.32 19.03
CA PRO A 31 -8.00 -2.99 17.75
C PRO A 31 -7.42 -2.08 16.64
N PHE A 32 -7.21 -0.79 16.91
CA PHE A 32 -6.72 0.19 15.94
C PHE A 32 -5.19 0.11 15.73
N THR A 33 -4.77 0.28 14.48
CA THR A 33 -3.35 0.47 14.14
C THR A 33 -3.21 1.57 13.08
N ALA A 34 -2.15 2.36 13.18
CA ALA A 34 -1.77 3.33 12.15
C ALA A 34 -0.31 3.15 11.78
N THR A 35 -0.04 2.85 10.52
CA THR A 35 1.33 2.84 9.97
C THR A 35 1.60 4.18 9.29
N LEU A 36 2.55 4.94 9.81
CA LEU A 36 2.85 6.27 9.26
C LEU A 36 3.38 6.15 7.83
N GLY A 37 2.86 6.98 6.92
CA GLY A 37 3.30 7.03 5.52
C GLY A 37 2.74 5.94 4.60
N SER A 38 1.86 5.06 5.08
CA SER A 38 1.24 4.01 4.24
C SER A 38 0.42 4.53 3.06
N HIS A 39 -0.06 5.77 3.14
CA HIS A 39 -0.86 6.41 2.10
C HIS A 39 0.00 7.00 0.97
N VAL A 40 1.33 7.10 1.14
CA VAL A 40 2.21 7.76 0.16
C VAL A 40 2.19 7.08 -1.22
N PRO A 41 2.38 5.75 -1.35
CA PRO A 41 2.28 5.09 -2.66
C PRO A 41 0.89 5.24 -3.26
N MET A 42 -0.14 5.26 -2.42
CA MET A 42 -1.53 5.41 -2.82
C MET A 42 -1.76 6.79 -3.44
N PHE A 43 -1.36 7.87 -2.78
CA PHE A 43 -1.48 9.23 -3.32
C PHE A 43 -0.70 9.41 -4.62
N LEU A 44 0.52 8.87 -4.70
CA LEU A 44 1.32 8.90 -5.93
C LEU A 44 0.63 8.14 -7.08
N SER A 45 0.00 7.00 -6.78
CA SER A 45 -0.69 6.20 -7.79
C SER A 45 -1.95 6.87 -8.35
N MET A 46 -2.65 7.68 -7.53
CA MET A 46 -3.83 8.45 -7.94
C MET A 46 -3.48 9.50 -8.99
N LEU A 47 -2.30 10.13 -8.88
CA LEU A 47 -1.81 11.09 -9.88
C LEU A 47 -1.53 10.43 -11.24
N LEU A 48 -1.21 9.14 -11.26
CA LEU A 48 -0.91 8.38 -12.48
C LEU A 48 -2.18 7.85 -13.18
N GLY A 49 -3.34 7.94 -12.53
CA GLY A 49 -4.65 7.60 -13.07
C GLY A 49 -5.28 6.34 -12.47
N PRO A 50 -6.57 6.09 -12.76
CA PRO A 50 -7.41 5.14 -12.01
C PRO A 50 -6.92 3.70 -12.06
N LYS A 51 -6.40 3.23 -13.20
CA LYS A 51 -5.87 1.86 -13.34
C LYS A 51 -4.66 1.59 -12.44
N VAL A 52 -3.81 2.60 -12.23
CA VAL A 52 -2.62 2.49 -11.38
C VAL A 52 -3.03 2.51 -9.91
N ALA A 53 -3.97 3.39 -9.57
CA ALA A 53 -4.54 3.46 -8.22
C ALA A 53 -5.19 2.14 -7.78
N ILE A 54 -5.96 1.49 -8.66
CA ILE A 54 -6.57 0.19 -8.34
C ILE A 54 -5.49 -0.87 -8.04
N MET A 55 -4.45 -0.96 -8.87
CA MET A 55 -3.37 -1.95 -8.68
C MET A 55 -2.58 -1.71 -7.39
N VAL A 56 -2.28 -0.45 -7.07
CA VAL A 56 -1.55 -0.10 -5.84
C VAL A 56 -2.43 -0.31 -4.61
N GLY A 57 -3.72 0.04 -4.68
CA GLY A 57 -4.68 -0.20 -3.61
C GLY A 57 -4.85 -1.68 -3.27
N LEU A 58 -4.97 -2.54 -4.29
CA LEU A 58 -5.03 -3.99 -4.09
C LEU A 58 -3.74 -4.54 -3.46
N GLY A 59 -2.57 -4.08 -3.91
CA GLY A 59 -1.29 -4.45 -3.30
C GLY A 59 -1.18 -4.00 -1.85
N SER A 60 -1.63 -2.78 -1.54
CA SER A 60 -1.67 -2.27 -0.18
C SER A 60 -2.57 -3.12 0.71
N ALA A 61 -3.81 -3.39 0.29
CA ALA A 61 -4.73 -4.23 1.04
C ALA A 61 -4.14 -5.62 1.31
N PHE A 62 -3.50 -6.22 0.29
CA PHE A 62 -2.84 -7.50 0.45
C PHE A 62 -1.67 -7.47 1.45
N GLY A 63 -0.81 -6.44 1.39
CA GLY A 63 0.29 -6.28 2.35
C GLY A 63 -0.20 -6.12 3.80
N PHE A 64 -1.25 -5.32 4.01
CA PHE A 64 -1.83 -5.10 5.34
C PHE A 64 -2.55 -6.34 5.87
N PHE A 65 -3.29 -7.05 5.00
CA PHE A 65 -3.92 -8.33 5.32
C PHE A 65 -2.91 -9.36 5.83
N LEU A 66 -1.76 -9.49 5.15
CA LEU A 66 -0.71 -10.42 5.54
C LEU A 66 -0.01 -10.04 6.84
N ASN A 67 0.07 -8.75 7.18
CA ASN A 67 0.79 -8.28 8.38
C ASN A 67 -0.09 -8.26 9.63
N LEU A 68 -1.32 -7.76 9.51
CA LEU A 68 -2.20 -7.47 10.64
C LEU A 68 -3.39 -8.43 10.75
N GLY A 69 -3.58 -9.30 9.76
CA GLY A 69 -4.71 -10.23 9.69
C GLY A 69 -6.04 -9.58 9.26
N PRO A 70 -7.09 -10.39 9.07
CA PRO A 70 -8.37 -9.95 8.50
C PRO A 70 -9.15 -8.94 9.34
N ILE A 71 -8.90 -8.85 10.65
CA ILE A 71 -9.67 -7.99 11.56
C ILE A 71 -9.19 -6.53 11.51
N VAL A 72 -7.90 -6.32 11.24
CA VAL A 72 -7.26 -5.00 11.31
C VAL A 72 -6.74 -4.54 9.94
N GLY A 73 -6.34 -5.48 9.07
CA GLY A 73 -5.73 -5.19 7.77
C GLY A 73 -6.68 -5.22 6.57
N LEU A 74 -7.98 -5.47 6.77
CA LEU A 74 -8.99 -5.61 5.72
C LEU A 74 -10.06 -4.52 5.82
#